data_AF-A0A7Y1VVG7-F1
#
_entry.id   AF-A0A7Y1VVG7-F1
#
_cell.length_a   1.000
_cell.length_b   1.000
_cell.length_c   1.000
_cell.angle_alpha   90.00
_cell.angle_beta   90.00
_cell.angle_gamma   90.00
#
_symmetry.space_group_name_H-M   'P 1'
#
loop_
_entity.id
_entity.type
_entity.pdbx_description
1 polymer ?
#
loop_
_entity_poly.entity_id
_entity_poly.type
_entity_poly.pdbx_seq_one_letter_code
_entity_poly.pdbx_strand_id
1 'polypeptide(L)'
;MKDTNWTRPPFAKSDMVIDAIPEDDRIWVPQAPNIWFRPLFLDTVGGAWFNLLKVKRSGVLSRHRHPGPVYGYVIKGHWHYLEHDFVASPGKFLFEPPGETHTLVVDSDDEMITMFNVNGAMIYVDEKGQATGYEDVFSKIAMCQKHYIDIGLGEDFVEQFIR
;
A
#
# COMPACT_ATOMS: atom_id res chain seq x y z
N MET A 1 -23.13 1.50 29.57
CA MET A 1 -23.03 2.72 28.74
C MET A 1 -21.93 3.57 29.33
N LYS A 2 -20.83 3.81 28.61
CA LYS A 2 -19.79 4.73 29.09
C LYS A 2 -20.17 6.12 28.61
N ASP A 3 -20.79 6.85 29.52
CA ASP A 3 -20.90 8.30 29.45
C ASP A 3 -19.50 8.87 29.66
N THR A 4 -18.83 9.24 28.57
CA THR A 4 -17.53 9.89 28.64
C THR A 4 -17.58 11.15 27.80
N ASN A 5 -17.84 12.28 28.46
CA ASN A 5 -17.69 13.64 27.94
C ASN A 5 -16.21 13.98 27.65
N TRP A 6 -15.53 13.16 26.83
CA TRP A 6 -14.29 13.56 26.20
C TRP A 6 -14.66 14.38 24.97
N THR A 7 -14.62 15.70 25.11
CA THR A 7 -14.75 16.57 23.95
C THR A 7 -13.51 16.38 23.07
N ARG A 8 -13.70 15.79 21.88
CA ARG A 8 -12.62 15.74 20.88
C ARG A 8 -12.10 17.16 20.61
N PRO A 9 -10.80 17.34 20.36
CA PRO A 9 -10.26 18.63 19.95
C PRO A 9 -11.04 19.19 18.74
N PRO A 10 -11.22 20.52 18.65
CA PRO A 10 -11.79 21.14 17.45
C PRO A 10 -11.03 20.70 16.20
N PHE A 11 -11.76 20.42 15.12
CA PHE A 11 -11.25 19.95 13.82
C PHE A 11 -10.64 18.53 13.79
N ALA A 12 -10.68 17.78 14.90
CA ALA A 12 -10.27 16.38 14.88
C ALA A 12 -11.11 15.57 13.88
N LYS A 13 -10.44 14.83 13.00
CA LYS A 13 -11.11 13.89 12.09
C LYS A 13 -11.71 12.72 12.89
N SER A 14 -12.79 12.15 12.38
CA SER A 14 -13.37 10.93 12.95
C SER A 14 -12.40 9.76 12.83
N ASP A 15 -12.42 8.87 13.82
CA ASP A 15 -11.75 7.58 13.75
C ASP A 15 -12.20 6.80 12.51
N MET A 16 -11.32 5.95 12.01
CA MET A 16 -11.60 5.04 10.91
C MET A 16 -11.39 3.61 11.40
N VAL A 17 -12.40 2.77 11.24
CA VAL A 17 -12.34 1.35 11.57
C VAL A 17 -12.89 0.59 10.37
N ILE A 18 -12.04 -0.19 9.73
CA ILE A 18 -12.37 -1.01 8.55
C ILE A 18 -11.67 -2.36 8.70
N ASP A 19 -12.24 -3.40 8.09
CA ASP A 19 -11.54 -4.67 7.94
C ASP A 19 -10.37 -4.49 6.96
N ALA A 20 -9.16 -4.79 7.43
CA ALA A 20 -7.96 -4.67 6.61
C ALA A 20 -7.99 -5.66 5.43
N ILE A 21 -8.36 -6.91 5.71
CA ILE A 21 -8.67 -7.92 4.71
C ILE A 21 -10.18 -7.86 4.46
N PRO A 22 -10.65 -7.41 3.28
CA PRO A 22 -12.07 -7.30 3.00
C PRO A 22 -12.68 -8.68 2.72
N GLU A 23 -13.93 -8.87 3.12
CA GLU A 23 -14.76 -10.00 2.69
C GLU A 23 -15.17 -9.87 1.21
N ASP A 24 -15.36 -8.63 0.73
CA ASP A 24 -15.66 -8.35 -0.68
C ASP A 24 -14.36 -8.17 -1.49
N ASP A 25 -14.04 -9.19 -2.29
CA ASP A 25 -12.82 -9.22 -3.10
C ASP A 25 -12.75 -8.09 -4.14
N ARG A 26 -13.90 -7.50 -4.52
CA ARG A 26 -13.95 -6.36 -5.46
C ARG A 26 -13.19 -5.14 -4.95
N ILE A 27 -12.96 -5.06 -3.64
CA ILE A 27 -12.26 -3.94 -3.01
C ILE A 27 -10.74 -3.99 -3.27
N TRP A 28 -10.19 -5.14 -3.67
CA TRP A 28 -8.80 -5.21 -4.13
C TRP A 28 -8.63 -4.55 -5.49
N VAL A 29 -7.82 -3.49 -5.56
CA VAL A 29 -7.54 -2.71 -6.77
C VAL A 29 -6.39 -3.36 -7.54
N PRO A 30 -6.59 -3.81 -8.80
CA PRO A 30 -5.51 -4.33 -9.62
C PRO A 30 -4.48 -3.23 -9.92
N GLN A 31 -3.20 -3.47 -9.61
CA GLN A 31 -2.10 -2.55 -9.90
C GLN A 31 -1.24 -3.04 -11.08
N ALA A 32 -1.02 -4.35 -11.17
CA ALA A 32 -0.31 -5.01 -12.27
C ALA A 32 -0.78 -6.47 -12.37
N PRO A 33 -0.38 -7.24 -13.42
CA PRO A 33 -0.70 -8.66 -13.48
C PRO A 33 -0.28 -9.38 -12.20
N ASN A 34 -1.26 -9.99 -11.54
CA ASN A 34 -1.13 -10.68 -10.27
C ASN A 34 -0.70 -9.82 -9.05
N ILE A 35 -0.80 -8.50 -9.13
CA ILE A 35 -0.51 -7.57 -8.03
C ILE A 35 -1.75 -6.74 -7.74
N TRP A 36 -2.20 -6.77 -6.49
CA TRP A 36 -3.35 -6.02 -6.00
C TRP A 36 -2.99 -5.12 -4.84
N PHE A 37 -3.59 -3.94 -4.85
CA PHE A 37 -3.50 -2.91 -3.85
C PHE A 37 -4.83 -2.81 -3.10
N ARG A 38 -4.80 -2.80 -1.77
CA ARG A 38 -5.97 -2.53 -0.92
C ARG A 38 -5.69 -1.26 -0.12
N PRO A 39 -6.32 -0.10 -0.42
CA PRO A 39 -6.15 1.09 0.40
C PRO A 39 -6.71 0.86 1.80
N LEU A 40 -5.93 1.19 2.82
CA LEU A 40 -6.40 1.27 4.21
C LEU A 40 -6.53 2.72 4.64
N PHE A 41 -5.60 3.59 4.21
CA PHE A 41 -5.55 5.01 4.55
C PHE A 41 -4.81 5.78 3.44
N LEU A 42 -5.35 6.90 3.01
CA LEU A 42 -4.79 7.77 1.96
C LEU A 42 -4.69 9.19 2.54
N ASP A 43 -3.47 9.60 2.91
CA ASP A 43 -3.20 10.89 3.54
C ASP A 43 -2.90 11.95 2.49
N THR A 44 -3.88 12.80 2.23
CA THR A 44 -3.76 13.88 1.24
C THR A 44 -3.03 15.11 1.77
N VAL A 45 -2.75 15.17 3.07
CA VAL A 45 -2.05 16.28 3.71
C VAL A 45 -0.57 15.95 3.91
N GLY A 46 -0.27 14.78 4.48
CA GLY A 46 1.08 14.28 4.70
C GLY A 46 1.72 13.65 3.46
N GLY A 47 0.93 13.33 2.44
CA GLY A 47 1.43 12.70 1.21
C GLY A 47 1.90 11.28 1.46
N ALA A 48 1.05 10.45 2.07
CA ALA A 48 1.37 9.07 2.45
C ALA A 48 0.20 8.14 2.17
N TRP A 49 0.45 6.84 2.14
CA TRP A 49 -0.62 5.85 2.14
C TRP A 49 -0.28 4.64 3.00
N PHE A 50 -1.33 4.00 3.49
CA PHE A 50 -1.28 2.71 4.15
C PHE A 50 -2.09 1.72 3.32
N ASN A 51 -1.50 0.60 2.94
CA ASN A 51 -2.18 -0.41 2.14
C ASN A 51 -1.81 -1.84 2.56
N LEU A 52 -2.63 -2.80 2.13
CA LEU A 52 -2.15 -4.16 1.91
C LEU A 52 -1.71 -4.30 0.45
N LEU A 53 -0.55 -4.92 0.25
CA LEU A 53 -0.10 -5.40 -1.05
C LEU A 53 -0.33 -6.90 -1.09
N LYS A 54 -1.04 -7.37 -2.11
CA LYS A 54 -1.30 -8.79 -2.36
C LYS A 54 -0.67 -9.17 -3.69
N VAL A 55 0.21 -10.16 -3.67
CA VAL A 55 0.82 -10.71 -4.89
C VAL A 55 0.51 -12.20 -4.94
N LYS A 56 -0.01 -12.69 -6.08
CA LYS A 56 -0.25 -14.12 -6.31
C LYS A 56 0.70 -14.64 -7.38
N ARG A 57 1.25 -15.84 -7.18
CA ARG A 57 2.21 -16.46 -8.11
C ARG A 57 3.46 -15.59 -8.29
N SER A 58 4.40 -16.07 -9.09
CA SER A 58 5.61 -15.32 -9.39
C SER A 58 5.26 -13.90 -9.87
N GLY A 59 5.82 -12.92 -9.15
CA GLY A 59 5.50 -11.52 -9.32
C GLY A 59 6.73 -10.66 -9.04
N VAL A 60 6.94 -9.67 -9.89
CA VAL A 60 8.02 -8.69 -9.73
C VAL A 60 7.39 -7.31 -9.71
N LEU A 61 7.60 -6.59 -8.62
CA LEU A 61 7.30 -5.16 -8.58
C LEU A 61 8.52 -4.42 -9.12
N SER A 62 8.31 -3.64 -10.18
CA SER A 62 9.38 -2.89 -10.86
C SER A 62 10.26 -2.13 -9.88
N ARG A 63 11.57 -2.08 -10.16
CA ARG A 63 12.54 -1.38 -9.32
C ARG A 63 12.12 0.08 -9.09
N HIS A 64 12.15 0.49 -7.84
CA HIS A 64 11.75 1.83 -7.43
C HIS A 64 12.54 2.31 -6.23
N ARG A 65 12.48 3.61 -5.99
CA ARG A 65 13.09 4.31 -4.87
C ARG A 65 12.04 5.04 -4.05
N HIS A 66 12.17 4.98 -2.73
CA HIS A 66 11.35 5.79 -1.82
C HIS A 66 12.15 6.99 -1.30
N PRO A 67 11.68 8.24 -1.47
CA PRO A 67 12.31 9.42 -0.89
C PRO A 67 11.94 9.61 0.60
N GLY A 68 10.92 8.91 1.09
CA GLY A 68 10.55 8.85 2.51
C GLY A 68 10.59 7.42 3.04
N PRO A 69 10.43 7.22 4.36
CA PRO A 69 10.51 5.91 4.98
C PRO A 69 9.31 5.03 4.62
N VAL A 70 9.56 3.72 4.51
CA VAL A 70 8.51 2.71 4.40
C VAL A 70 8.59 1.77 5.61
N TYR A 71 7.42 1.43 6.14
CA TYR A 71 7.26 0.44 7.20
C TYR A 71 6.41 -0.71 6.69
N GLY A 72 6.89 -1.94 6.89
CA GLY A 72 6.23 -3.15 6.44
C GLY A 72 5.91 -4.12 7.57
N TYR A 73 4.82 -4.86 7.45
CA TYR A 73 4.54 -6.04 8.27
C TYR A 73 3.95 -7.16 7.42
N VAL A 74 4.61 -8.32 7.43
CA VAL A 74 4.22 -9.46 6.61
C VAL A 74 3.12 -10.25 7.31
N ILE A 75 1.97 -10.35 6.66
CA ILE A 75 0.80 -11.09 7.17
C ILE A 75 0.82 -12.53 6.66
N LYS A 76 1.13 -12.71 5.36
CA LYS A 76 1.07 -14.00 4.68
C LYS A 76 2.15 -14.12 3.61
N GLY A 77 2.61 -15.34 3.37
CA GLY A 77 3.51 -15.67 2.27
C GLY A 77 4.95 -15.24 2.51
N HIS A 78 5.77 -15.35 1.46
CA HIS A 78 7.19 -15.03 1.48
C HIS A 78 7.55 -14.20 0.27
N TRP A 79 8.49 -13.28 0.45
CA TRP A 79 9.01 -12.43 -0.60
C TRP A 79 10.37 -11.88 -0.19
N HIS A 80 11.12 -11.33 -1.13
CA HIS A 80 12.41 -10.69 -0.85
C HIS A 80 12.64 -9.50 -1.78
N TYR A 81 13.66 -8.71 -1.47
CA TYR A 81 14.20 -7.73 -2.39
C TYR A 81 15.44 -8.31 -3.06
N LEU A 82 15.60 -8.15 -4.37
CA LEU A 82 16.79 -8.65 -5.09
C LEU A 82 18.09 -8.06 -4.55
N GLU A 83 18.01 -6.89 -3.95
CA GLU A 83 19.12 -6.12 -3.42
C GLU A 83 19.56 -6.53 -2.01
N HIS A 84 18.87 -7.49 -1.38
CA HIS A 84 19.14 -7.92 -0.01
C HIS A 84 19.11 -9.45 0.16
N ASP A 85 19.88 -9.95 1.13
CA ASP A 85 19.99 -11.40 1.39
C ASP A 85 18.85 -11.97 2.26
N PHE A 86 17.92 -11.14 2.73
CA PHE A 86 16.85 -11.59 3.62
C PHE A 86 15.62 -12.07 2.85
N VAL A 87 14.88 -12.98 3.49
CA VAL A 87 13.50 -13.31 3.09
C VAL A 87 12.52 -12.75 4.12
N ALA A 88 11.54 -11.99 3.65
CA ALA A 88 10.39 -11.52 4.41
C ALA A 88 9.38 -12.67 4.52
N SER A 89 8.91 -12.95 5.75
CA SER A 89 8.03 -14.07 6.08
C SER A 89 6.99 -13.63 7.13
N PRO A 90 5.88 -14.35 7.34
CA PRO A 90 4.82 -13.91 8.24
C PRO A 90 5.34 -13.55 9.63
N GLY A 91 4.89 -12.41 10.16
CA GLY A 91 5.32 -11.87 11.45
C GLY A 91 6.56 -10.96 11.40
N LYS A 92 7.26 -10.87 10.25
CA LYS A 92 8.39 -9.96 10.11
C LYS A 92 7.94 -8.52 9.93
N PHE A 93 8.66 -7.62 10.60
CA PHE A 93 8.61 -6.18 10.40
C PHE A 93 9.73 -5.75 9.45
N LEU A 94 9.45 -4.74 8.62
CA LEU A 94 10.43 -4.15 7.71
C LEU A 94 10.47 -2.64 7.92
N PHE A 95 11.66 -2.09 7.76
CA PHE A 95 11.90 -0.66 7.66
C PHE A 95 12.82 -0.42 6.47
N GLU A 96 12.37 0.40 5.54
CA GLU A 96 13.17 0.85 4.41
C GLU A 96 13.48 2.34 4.63
N PRO A 97 14.77 2.70 4.71
CA PRO A 97 15.17 4.08 4.91
C PRO A 97 14.91 4.92 3.65
N PRO A 98 14.75 6.24 3.79
CA PRO A 98 14.76 7.16 2.64
C PRO A 98 15.98 6.94 1.73
N GLY A 99 15.74 6.84 0.44
CA GLY A 99 16.75 6.59 -0.59
C GLY A 99 16.90 5.12 -0.98
N GLU A 100 16.32 4.19 -0.22
CA GLU A 100 16.37 2.76 -0.53
C GLU A 100 15.77 2.51 -1.92
N THR A 101 16.48 1.71 -2.72
CA THR A 101 16.12 1.39 -4.10
C THR A 101 16.08 -0.11 -4.23
N HIS A 102 14.90 -0.68 -4.43
CA HIS A 102 14.73 -2.13 -4.40
C HIS A 102 13.75 -2.67 -5.44
N THR A 103 13.75 -3.98 -5.59
CA THR A 103 12.90 -4.75 -6.49
C THR A 103 12.23 -5.87 -5.71
N LEU A 104 10.92 -5.77 -5.44
CA LEU A 104 10.18 -6.79 -4.70
C LEU A 104 9.92 -7.99 -5.59
N VAL A 105 10.28 -9.18 -5.10
CA VAL A 105 10.09 -10.44 -5.81
C VAL A 105 9.41 -11.48 -4.92
N VAL A 106 8.44 -12.17 -5.53
CA VAL A 106 7.80 -13.37 -4.99
C VAL A 106 8.19 -14.54 -5.86
N ASP A 107 8.96 -15.50 -5.33
CA ASP A 107 9.42 -16.68 -6.09
C ASP A 107 8.48 -17.88 -5.97
N SER A 108 7.51 -17.85 -5.06
CA SER A 108 6.60 -18.96 -4.84
C SER A 108 5.28 -18.79 -5.61
N ASP A 109 4.62 -19.92 -5.86
CA ASP A 109 3.24 -19.93 -6.36
C ASP A 109 2.22 -19.50 -5.29
N ASP A 110 2.69 -19.32 -4.04
CA ASP A 110 1.85 -18.93 -2.93
C ASP A 110 1.50 -17.43 -2.98
N GLU A 111 0.34 -17.10 -2.42
CA GLU A 111 -0.06 -15.72 -2.21
C GLU A 111 0.71 -15.10 -1.03
N MET A 112 1.24 -13.89 -1.23
CA MET A 112 1.73 -13.04 -0.14
C MET A 112 0.78 -11.88 0.11
N ILE A 113 0.70 -11.47 1.38
CA ILE A 113 0.02 -10.24 1.83
C ILE A 113 0.95 -9.52 2.81
N THR A 114 1.33 -8.30 2.46
CA THR A 114 2.15 -7.43 3.32
C THR A 114 1.48 -6.09 3.49
N MET A 115 1.41 -5.63 4.73
CA MET A 115 0.92 -4.31 5.08
C MET A 115 2.07 -3.31 4.97
N PHE A 116 1.89 -2.23 4.22
CA PHE A 116 2.90 -1.20 3.99
C PHE A 116 2.36 0.20 4.32
N ASN A 117 3.08 0.94 5.15
CA ASN A 117 2.93 2.38 5.29
C ASN A 117 4.05 3.06 4.50
N VAL A 118 3.68 3.73 3.41
CA VAL A 118 4.62 4.42 2.50
C VAL A 118 4.47 5.92 2.70
N ASN A 119 5.58 6.60 3.01
CA ASN A 119 5.62 8.04 3.21
C ASN A 119 6.28 8.72 2.01
N GLY A 120 5.59 9.67 1.40
CA GLY A 120 6.05 10.35 0.19
C GLY A 120 5.59 9.65 -1.08
N ALA A 121 6.52 9.39 -1.99
CA ALA A 121 6.24 8.82 -3.31
C ALA A 121 7.01 7.52 -3.52
N MET A 122 6.56 6.71 -4.47
CA MET A 122 7.32 5.59 -5.01
C MET A 122 7.83 5.98 -6.40
N ILE A 123 9.15 6.12 -6.57
CA ILE A 123 9.73 6.61 -7.82
C ILE A 123 10.30 5.43 -8.61
N TYR A 124 9.72 5.11 -9.76
CA TYR A 124 10.26 4.06 -10.63
C TYR A 124 11.60 4.50 -11.23
N VAL A 125 12.59 3.59 -11.25
CA VAL A 125 13.93 3.90 -11.75
C VAL A 125 14.49 2.85 -12.72
N ASP A 126 15.17 3.32 -13.76
CA ASP A 126 15.87 2.49 -14.73
C ASP A 126 17.20 1.91 -14.17
N GLU A 127 17.91 1.12 -14.98
CA GLU A 127 19.18 0.47 -14.62
C GLU A 127 20.31 1.44 -14.24
N LYS A 128 20.19 2.70 -14.66
CA LYS A 128 21.13 3.77 -14.33
C LYS A 128 20.64 4.62 -13.16
N GLY A 129 19.55 4.21 -12.50
CA GLY A 129 18.94 4.92 -11.38
C GLY A 129 18.22 6.21 -11.77
N GLN A 130 17.91 6.41 -13.05
CA GLN A 130 17.15 7.57 -13.53
C GLN A 130 15.66 7.35 -13.34
N ALA A 131 14.96 8.39 -12.90
CA ALA A 131 13.52 8.32 -12.69
C ALA A 131 12.77 8.16 -14.02
N THR A 132 11.89 7.16 -14.10
CA THR A 132 11.07 6.87 -15.28
C THR A 132 9.58 7.09 -15.04
N GLY A 133 9.17 7.30 -13.79
CA GLY A 133 7.80 7.53 -13.38
C GLY A 133 7.68 7.59 -11.86
N TYR A 134 6.47 7.81 -11.36
CA TYR A 134 6.21 7.84 -9.92
C TYR A 134 4.79 7.39 -9.59
N GLU A 135 4.59 7.05 -8.32
CA GLU A 135 3.29 6.98 -7.68
C GLU A 135 3.32 7.82 -6.40
N ASP A 136 2.30 8.64 -6.20
CA ASP A 136 2.00 9.34 -4.96
C ASP A 136 0.58 9.01 -4.49
N VAL A 137 0.16 9.58 -3.35
CA VAL A 137 -1.18 9.38 -2.80
C VAL A 137 -2.29 9.73 -3.80
N PHE A 138 -2.10 10.75 -4.65
CA PHE A 138 -3.12 11.19 -5.61
C PHE A 138 -3.25 10.23 -6.79
N SER A 139 -2.14 9.71 -7.31
CA SER A 139 -2.14 8.64 -8.32
C SER A 139 -2.78 7.37 -7.77
N LYS A 140 -2.56 7.04 -6.48
CA LYS A 140 -3.23 5.92 -5.81
C LYS A 140 -4.73 6.14 -5.65
N ILE A 141 -5.16 7.34 -5.29
CA ILE A 141 -6.58 7.72 -5.24
C ILE A 141 -7.21 7.54 -6.62
N ALA A 142 -6.59 8.09 -7.68
CA ALA A 142 -7.10 7.99 -9.04
C ALA A 142 -7.23 6.53 -9.51
N MET A 143 -6.23 5.68 -9.21
CA MET A 143 -6.27 4.24 -9.50
C MET A 143 -7.43 3.55 -8.77
N CYS A 144 -7.63 3.85 -7.49
CA CYS A 144 -8.73 3.29 -6.70
C CYS A 144 -10.08 3.75 -7.22
N GLN A 145 -10.25 5.06 -7.44
CA GLN A 145 -11.49 5.66 -7.93
C GLN A 145 -11.90 5.05 -9.26
N LYS A 146 -10.96 4.96 -10.21
CA LYS A 146 -11.21 4.32 -11.51
C LYS A 146 -11.73 2.89 -11.34
N HIS A 147 -11.04 2.08 -10.54
CA HIS A 147 -11.42 0.69 -10.32
C HIS A 147 -12.82 0.58 -9.69
N TYR A 148 -13.10 1.35 -8.64
CA TYR A 148 -14.38 1.30 -7.94
C TYR A 148 -15.56 1.77 -8.78
N ILE A 149 -15.35 2.70 -9.72
CA ILE A 149 -16.34 3.05 -10.74
C ILE A 149 -16.58 1.84 -11.66
N ASP A 150 -15.51 1.26 -12.22
CA ASP A 150 -15.59 0.19 -13.23
C ASP A 150 -16.31 -1.07 -12.69
N ILE A 151 -16.18 -1.36 -11.41
CA ILE A 151 -16.81 -2.51 -10.72
C ILE A 151 -18.12 -2.18 -10.00
N GLY A 152 -18.63 -0.95 -10.15
CA GLY A 152 -19.96 -0.53 -9.68
C GLY A 152 -20.07 -0.23 -8.19
N LEU A 153 -18.97 0.02 -7.47
CA LEU A 153 -19.01 0.56 -6.11
C LEU A 153 -19.22 2.08 -6.08
N GLY A 154 -18.92 2.76 -7.19
CA GLY A 154 -19.16 4.18 -7.37
C GLY A 154 -17.93 5.05 -7.16
N GLU A 155 -18.01 6.29 -7.63
CA GLU A 155 -16.91 7.27 -7.62
C GLU A 155 -16.49 7.64 -6.20
N ASP A 156 -17.45 7.86 -5.30
CA ASP A 156 -17.20 8.33 -3.94
C ASP A 156 -16.73 7.20 -3.00
N PHE A 157 -16.72 5.94 -3.45
CA PHE A 157 -16.33 4.82 -2.60
C PHE A 157 -14.89 4.96 -2.07
N VAL A 158 -14.00 5.60 -2.82
CA VAL A 158 -12.61 5.82 -2.38
C VAL A 158 -12.51 6.78 -1.19
N GLU A 159 -13.47 7.71 -1.04
CA GLU A 159 -13.42 8.78 -0.02
C GLU A 159 -13.37 8.24 1.41
N GLN A 160 -13.93 7.04 1.64
CA GLN A 160 -13.89 6.41 2.96
C GLN A 160 -12.45 6.19 3.48
N PHE A 161 -11.48 6.05 2.57
CA PHE A 161 -10.06 5.84 2.88
C PHE A 161 -9.24 7.15 2.96
N ILE A 162 -9.79 8.28 2.51
CA ILE A 162 -9.08 9.56 2.40
C ILE A 162 -9.12 10.31 3.72
N ARG A 163 -8.00 10.90 4.13
CA ARG A 163 -7.93 11.86 5.24
C ARG A 163 -7.16 13.13 4.89
#